data_AF-A0A0M8YQ75-F1
#
_entry.id   AF-A0A0M8YQ75-F1
#
_cell.length_a   1.000
_cell.length_b   1.000
_cell.length_c   1.000
_cell.angle_alpha   90.00
_cell.angle_beta   90.00
_cell.angle_gamma   90.00
#
_symmetry.space_group_name_H-M   'P 1'
#
loop_
_entity.id
_entity.type
_entity.pdbx_description
1 polymer ?
#
loop_
_entity_poly.entity_id
_entity_poly.type
_entity_poly.pdbx_seq_one_letter_code
_entity_poly.pdbx_strand_id
1 'polypeptide(L)'
;MAVWPVAAFFLGGLATQLTGWLTHRRQQKERQQDAAAALHERRETFELEHLQRLNEALQVLSRATAQAHHADMMASRETRLYGGEMLPDELDEALRVANQDVYMLAGLVLDDELREQVKAARSSLNQLAGMIRVDPSEADAVFMAGYQEVWETQDRIAARIREIYLSSASDLTPARRA
;
A
#
# COMPACT_ATOMS: atom_id res chain seq x y z
N MET A 1 53.05 3.29 56.06
CA MET A 1 51.59 3.29 56.37
C MET A 1 50.88 4.34 55.50
N ALA A 2 50.81 4.17 54.17
CA ALA A 2 50.14 5.13 53.27
C ALA A 2 49.71 4.55 51.90
N VAL A 3 49.52 3.23 51.79
CA VAL A 3 49.16 2.57 50.50
C VAL A 3 47.64 2.55 50.27
N TRP A 4 46.87 2.63 51.34
CA TRP A 4 45.41 2.54 51.34
C TRP A 4 44.67 3.68 50.59
N PRO A 5 45.07 4.97 50.72
CA PRO A 5 44.37 6.06 50.06
C PRO A 5 44.52 6.04 48.53
N VAL A 6 45.70 5.61 48.04
CA VAL A 6 46.00 5.51 46.60
C VAL A 6 45.19 4.37 45.97
N ALA A 7 45.11 3.21 46.65
CA ALA A 7 44.30 2.09 46.18
C ALA A 7 42.80 2.44 46.08
N ALA A 8 42.26 3.18 47.05
CA ALA A 8 40.88 3.65 47.03
C ALA A 8 40.60 4.62 45.86
N PHE A 9 41.56 5.50 45.53
CA PHE A 9 41.43 6.44 44.41
C PHE A 9 41.41 5.73 43.05
N PHE A 10 42.28 4.73 42.86
CA PHE A 10 42.30 3.91 41.65
C PHE A 10 41.03 3.06 41.50
N LEU A 11 40.52 2.48 42.59
CA LEU A 11 39.26 1.74 42.60
C LEU A 11 38.06 2.63 42.27
N GLY A 12 37.99 3.84 42.83
CA GLY A 12 36.94 4.81 42.51
C GLY A 12 36.99 5.31 41.06
N GLY A 13 38.18 5.56 40.52
CA GLY A 13 38.38 5.96 39.12
C GLY A 13 37.97 4.87 38.13
N LEU A 14 38.36 3.61 38.39
CA LEU A 14 37.99 2.46 37.57
C LEU A 14 36.48 2.17 37.64
N ALA A 15 35.87 2.26 38.82
CA ALA A 15 34.42 2.12 38.97
C ALA A 15 33.66 3.17 38.15
N THR A 16 34.13 4.43 38.14
CA THR A 16 33.50 5.51 37.39
C THR A 16 33.59 5.30 35.87
N GLN A 17 34.76 4.87 35.36
CA GLN A 17 34.94 4.54 33.95
C GLN A 17 34.09 3.34 33.50
N LEU A 18 34.03 2.28 34.30
CA LEU A 18 33.17 1.12 34.03
C LEU A 18 31.69 1.49 34.00
N THR A 19 31.25 2.34 34.94
CA THR A 19 29.86 2.82 34.99
C THR A 19 29.55 3.71 33.79
N GLY A 20 30.47 4.58 33.37
CA GLY A 20 30.36 5.38 32.15
C GLY A 20 30.24 4.52 30.88
N TRP A 21 31.06 3.48 30.75
CA TRP A 21 30.99 2.56 29.62
C TRP A 21 29.68 1.76 29.59
N LEU A 22 29.24 1.24 30.74
CA LEU A 22 27.95 0.54 30.85
C LEU A 22 26.78 1.45 30.50
N THR A 23 26.80 2.70 30.97
CA THR A 23 25.75 3.69 30.70
C THR A 23 25.74 4.08 29.22
N HIS A 24 26.91 4.29 28.62
CA HIS A 24 27.03 4.59 27.19
C HIS A 24 26.53 3.43 26.32
N ARG A 25 26.86 2.19 26.68
CA ARG A 25 26.37 1.00 25.96
C ARG A 25 24.86 0.81 26.09
N ARG A 26 24.27 1.11 27.26
CA ARG A 26 22.81 1.13 27.45
C ARG A 26 22.14 2.21 26.62
N GLN A 27 22.65 3.44 26.67
CA GLN A 27 22.13 4.57 25.87
C GLN A 27 22.23 4.31 24.36
N GLN A 28 23.30 3.68 23.88
CA GLN A 28 23.40 3.29 22.46
C GLN A 28 22.36 2.23 22.10
N LYS A 29 22.11 1.25 22.98
CA LYS A 29 21.10 0.21 22.76
C LYS A 29 19.69 0.80 22.76
N GLU A 30 19.38 1.70 23.70
CA GLU A 30 18.12 2.44 23.76
C GLU A 30 17.91 3.26 22.48
N ARG A 31 18.91 4.05 22.05
CA ARG A 31 18.84 4.82 20.79
C ARG A 31 18.63 3.94 19.56
N GLN A 32 19.24 2.76 19.51
CA GLN A 32 19.03 1.81 18.41
C GLN A 32 17.62 1.24 18.41
N GLN A 33 17.07 0.93 19.59
CA GLN A 33 15.69 0.47 19.73
C GLN A 33 14.70 1.57 19.34
N ASP A 34 14.92 2.80 19.80
CA ASP A 34 14.10 3.96 19.45
C ASP A 34 14.14 4.25 17.96
N ALA A 35 15.33 4.18 17.33
CA ALA A 35 15.47 4.38 15.89
C ALA A 35 14.76 3.28 15.08
N ALA A 36 14.85 2.03 15.52
CA ALA A 36 14.15 0.92 14.86
C ALA A 36 12.62 1.06 14.98
N ALA A 37 12.12 1.43 16.16
CA ALA A 37 10.70 1.70 16.38
C ALA A 37 10.19 2.86 15.52
N ALA A 38 10.94 3.97 15.46
CA ALA A 38 10.58 5.11 14.63
C ALA A 38 10.58 4.80 13.13
N LEU A 39 11.51 3.95 12.65
CA LEU A 39 11.50 3.50 11.25
C LEU A 39 10.31 2.58 10.95
N HIS A 40 9.94 1.72 11.89
CA HIS A 40 8.77 0.85 11.77
C HIS A 40 7.48 1.66 11.66
N GLU A 41 7.26 2.60 12.59
CA GLU A 41 6.09 3.49 12.60
C GLU A 41 5.96 4.31 11.30
N ARG A 42 7.08 4.86 10.81
CA ARG A 42 7.10 5.59 9.53
C ARG A 42 6.72 4.71 8.35
N ARG A 43 7.20 3.46 8.33
CA ARG A 43 6.88 2.49 7.28
C ARG A 43 5.39 2.14 7.32
N GLU A 44 4.83 1.84 8.48
CA GLU A 44 3.41 1.53 8.65
C GLU A 44 2.52 2.70 8.21
N THR A 45 2.89 3.93 8.61
CA THR A 45 2.16 5.15 8.23
C THR A 45 2.19 5.35 6.72
N PHE A 46 3.37 5.21 6.10
CA PHE A 46 3.52 5.28 4.65
C PHE A 46 2.65 4.23 3.94
N GLU A 47 2.70 2.98 4.39
CA GLU A 47 1.95 1.88 3.79
C GLU A 47 0.43 2.11 3.92
N LEU A 48 -0.05 2.55 5.08
CA LEU A 48 -1.47 2.87 5.31
C LEU A 48 -1.98 3.99 4.39
N GLU A 49 -1.31 5.14 4.40
CA GLU A 49 -1.70 6.28 3.54
C GLU A 49 -1.70 5.88 2.07
N HIS A 50 -0.69 5.10 1.67
CA HIS A 50 -0.53 4.66 0.30
C HIS A 50 -1.62 3.67 -0.14
N LEU A 51 -1.92 2.67 0.69
CA LEU A 51 -2.99 1.70 0.43
C LEU A 51 -4.37 2.35 0.39
N GLN A 52 -4.63 3.36 1.22
CA GLN A 52 -5.88 4.14 1.16
C GLN A 52 -6.03 4.86 -0.17
N ARG A 53 -5.00 5.60 -0.61
CA ARG A 53 -5.00 6.29 -1.91
C ARG A 53 -5.15 5.31 -3.07
N LEU A 54 -4.50 4.15 -3.00
CA LEU A 54 -4.62 3.12 -4.03
C LEU A 54 -6.05 2.57 -4.11
N ASN A 55 -6.69 2.33 -2.96
CA ASN A 55 -8.07 1.85 -2.92
C ASN A 55 -9.04 2.87 -3.56
N GLU A 56 -8.85 4.16 -3.27
CA GLU A 56 -9.62 5.24 -3.89
C GLU A 56 -9.37 5.33 -5.40
N ALA A 57 -8.12 5.21 -5.83
CA ALA A 57 -7.75 5.23 -7.25
C ALA A 57 -8.36 4.05 -8.02
N LEU A 58 -8.36 2.84 -7.45
CA LEU A 58 -9.04 1.67 -8.04
C LEU A 58 -10.54 1.89 -8.20
N GLN A 59 -11.18 2.54 -7.22
CA GLN A 59 -12.59 2.90 -7.29
C GLN A 59 -12.88 3.96 -8.37
N VAL A 60 -11.98 4.93 -8.56
CA VAL A 60 -12.09 5.93 -9.63
C VAL A 60 -11.93 5.24 -10.99
N LEU A 61 -10.93 4.37 -11.14
CA LEU A 61 -10.69 3.61 -12.37
C LEU A 61 -11.90 2.73 -12.72
N SER A 62 -12.45 1.97 -11.76
CA SER A 62 -13.60 1.09 -12.02
C SER A 62 -14.83 1.87 -12.48
N ARG A 63 -15.07 3.08 -11.94
CA ARG A 63 -16.14 3.95 -12.40
C ARG A 63 -15.89 4.53 -13.80
N ALA A 64 -14.67 4.99 -14.09
CA ALA A 64 -14.33 5.49 -15.41
C ALA A 64 -14.45 4.39 -16.48
N THR A 65 -13.98 3.18 -16.17
CA THR A 65 -14.15 2.01 -17.05
C THR A 65 -15.63 1.66 -17.24
N ALA A 66 -16.45 1.70 -16.19
CA ALA A 66 -17.89 1.46 -16.30
C ALA A 66 -18.60 2.51 -17.17
N GLN A 67 -18.18 3.78 -17.11
CA GLN A 67 -18.72 4.84 -17.97
C GLN A 67 -18.33 4.65 -19.44
N ALA A 68 -17.06 4.32 -19.72
CA ALA A 68 -16.59 4.00 -21.06
C ALA A 68 -17.32 2.78 -21.63
N HIS A 69 -17.41 1.70 -20.84
CA HIS A 69 -18.14 0.49 -21.21
C HIS A 69 -19.61 0.79 -21.50
N HIS A 70 -20.27 1.60 -20.67
CA HIS A 70 -21.64 2.01 -20.90
C HIS A 70 -21.80 2.79 -22.22
N ALA A 71 -20.88 3.70 -22.54
CA ALA A 71 -20.91 4.46 -23.79
C ALA A 71 -20.81 3.53 -25.02
N ASP A 72 -19.87 2.58 -25.00
CA ASP A 72 -19.73 1.58 -26.06
C ASP A 72 -20.99 0.69 -26.17
N MET A 73 -21.58 0.29 -25.04
CA MET A 73 -22.83 -0.48 -25.01
C MET A 73 -24.04 0.31 -25.54
N MET A 74 -24.03 1.64 -25.40
CA MET A 74 -25.08 2.48 -26.00
C MET A 74 -24.89 2.57 -27.51
N ALA A 75 -23.66 2.78 -27.98
CA ALA A 75 -23.32 2.79 -29.41
C ALA A 75 -23.64 1.44 -30.08
N SER A 76 -23.39 0.32 -29.39
CA SER A 76 -23.65 -1.02 -29.90
C SER A 76 -25.13 -1.31 -30.16
N ARG A 77 -26.06 -0.53 -29.60
CA ARG A 77 -27.50 -0.65 -29.89
C ARG A 77 -27.82 -0.32 -31.34
N GLU A 78 -27.04 0.57 -31.94
CA GLU A 78 -27.18 0.99 -33.33
C GLU A 78 -26.31 0.12 -34.26
N THR A 79 -25.05 -0.10 -33.88
CA THR A 79 -24.06 -0.80 -34.73
C THR A 79 -24.10 -2.32 -34.63
N ARG A 80 -24.77 -2.87 -33.60
CA ARG A 80 -24.76 -4.29 -33.19
C ARG A 80 -23.40 -4.83 -32.75
N LEU A 81 -22.38 -3.99 -32.63
CA LEU A 81 -21.02 -4.37 -32.27
C LEU A 81 -20.51 -3.46 -31.14
N TYR A 82 -19.76 -4.03 -30.21
CA TYR A 82 -19.12 -3.29 -29.13
C TYR A 82 -17.80 -2.66 -29.59
N GLY A 83 -17.57 -1.42 -29.17
CA GLY A 83 -16.34 -0.68 -29.43
C GLY A 83 -16.13 -0.32 -30.91
N GLY A 84 -15.01 0.35 -31.19
CA GLY A 84 -14.65 0.82 -32.53
C GLY A 84 -15.20 2.20 -32.88
N GLU A 85 -16.03 2.78 -32.04
CA GLU A 85 -16.36 4.21 -32.05
C GLU A 85 -15.42 4.95 -31.09
N MET A 86 -15.17 6.24 -31.36
CA MET A 86 -14.39 7.06 -30.42
C MET A 86 -15.23 7.37 -29.18
N LEU A 87 -14.63 7.20 -28.00
CA LEU A 87 -15.20 7.71 -26.77
C LEU A 87 -15.22 9.25 -26.79
N PRO A 88 -16.19 9.90 -26.12
CA PRO A 88 -16.12 11.33 -25.83
C PRO A 88 -14.80 11.69 -25.15
N ASP A 89 -14.19 12.81 -25.55
CA ASP A 89 -12.88 13.26 -25.06
C ASP A 89 -12.82 13.31 -23.52
N GLU A 90 -13.91 13.71 -22.87
CA GLU A 90 -13.97 13.77 -21.41
C GLU A 90 -13.90 12.37 -20.75
N LEU A 91 -14.50 11.35 -21.37
CA LEU A 91 -14.46 9.98 -20.86
C LEU A 91 -13.11 9.31 -21.14
N ASP A 92 -12.54 9.55 -22.32
CA ASP A 92 -11.22 9.04 -22.67
C ASP A 92 -10.15 9.60 -21.71
N GLU A 93 -10.16 10.92 -21.47
CA GLU A 93 -9.21 11.55 -20.56
C GLU A 93 -9.41 11.10 -19.11
N ALA A 94 -10.66 10.99 -18.64
CA ALA A 94 -10.96 10.50 -17.30
C ALA A 94 -10.46 9.06 -17.08
N LEU A 95 -10.68 8.18 -18.07
CA LEU A 95 -10.18 6.81 -18.05
C LEU A 95 -8.65 6.79 -18.04
N ARG A 96 -8.01 7.59 -18.90
CA ARG A 96 -6.54 7.69 -19.00
C ARG A 96 -5.91 8.13 -17.67
N VAL A 97 -6.43 9.18 -17.05
CA VAL A 97 -5.93 9.71 -15.77
C VAL A 97 -6.10 8.67 -14.65
N ALA A 98 -7.28 8.09 -14.51
CA ALA A 98 -7.53 7.07 -13.49
C ALA A 98 -6.61 5.86 -13.64
N ASN A 99 -6.33 5.46 -14.89
CA ASN A 99 -5.40 4.38 -15.20
C ASN A 99 -3.97 4.69 -14.75
N GLN A 100 -3.53 5.91 -15.03
CA GLN A 100 -2.20 6.40 -14.68
C GLN A 100 -2.03 6.45 -13.15
N ASP A 101 -3.04 6.90 -12.42
CA ASP A 101 -3.00 6.96 -10.95
C ASP A 101 -2.82 5.58 -10.33
N VAL A 102 -3.63 4.60 -10.75
CA VAL A 102 -3.49 3.21 -10.27
C VAL A 102 -2.11 2.64 -10.64
N TYR A 103 -1.61 2.91 -11.85
CA TYR A 103 -0.28 2.45 -12.26
C TYR A 103 0.83 2.99 -11.36
N MET A 104 0.83 4.30 -11.10
CA MET A 104 1.83 4.94 -10.26
C MET A 104 1.76 4.42 -8.82
N LEU A 105 0.55 4.30 -8.28
CA LEU A 105 0.35 3.85 -6.91
C LEU A 105 0.68 2.37 -6.73
N ALA A 106 0.36 1.50 -7.70
CA ALA A 106 0.71 0.08 -7.63
C ALA A 106 2.23 -0.14 -7.43
N GLY A 107 3.08 0.71 -8.02
CA GLY A 107 4.53 0.62 -7.89
C GLY A 107 5.09 0.81 -6.48
N LEU A 108 4.32 1.40 -5.57
CA LEU A 108 4.74 1.70 -4.20
C LEU A 108 4.16 0.73 -3.16
N VAL A 109 3.40 -0.27 -3.59
CA VAL A 109 2.90 -1.33 -2.70
C VAL A 109 4.07 -2.21 -2.24
N LEU A 110 4.22 -2.33 -0.91
CA LEU A 110 5.33 -3.05 -0.28
C LEU A 110 5.13 -4.57 -0.27
N ASP A 111 3.89 -5.03 -0.24
CA ASP A 111 3.53 -6.45 -0.37
C ASP A 111 3.55 -6.85 -1.86
N ASP A 112 4.47 -7.73 -2.23
CA ASP A 112 4.67 -8.14 -3.62
C ASP A 112 3.45 -8.89 -4.17
N GLU A 113 2.77 -9.72 -3.37
CA GLU A 113 1.59 -10.47 -3.80
C GLU A 113 0.42 -9.52 -4.07
N LEU A 114 0.16 -8.60 -3.13
CA LEU A 114 -0.88 -7.57 -3.28
C LEU A 114 -0.59 -6.66 -4.48
N ARG A 115 0.68 -6.31 -4.70
CA ARG A 115 1.11 -5.51 -5.83
C ARG A 115 0.77 -6.17 -7.17
N GLU A 116 1.07 -7.46 -7.31
CA GLU A 116 0.74 -8.18 -8.55
C GLU A 116 -0.77 -8.31 -8.76
N GLN A 117 -1.56 -8.45 -7.69
CA GLN A 117 -3.02 -8.48 -7.79
C GLN A 117 -3.60 -7.13 -8.25
N VAL A 118 -3.08 -6.02 -7.74
CA VAL A 118 -3.47 -4.67 -8.21
C VAL A 118 -3.15 -4.50 -9.69
N LYS A 119 -1.98 -4.96 -10.14
CA LYS A 119 -1.61 -4.91 -11.55
C LYS A 119 -2.53 -5.79 -12.41
N ALA A 120 -2.87 -6.99 -11.93
CA ALA A 120 -3.78 -7.90 -12.61
C ALA A 120 -5.18 -7.29 -12.73
N ALA A 121 -5.76 -6.80 -11.64
CA ALA A 121 -7.07 -6.12 -11.63
C ALA A 121 -7.11 -4.93 -12.60
N ARG A 122 -6.08 -4.08 -12.59
CA ARG A 122 -5.94 -2.98 -13.55
C ARG A 122 -5.87 -3.50 -14.99
N SER A 123 -5.07 -4.54 -15.23
CA SER A 123 -4.93 -5.14 -16.55
C SER A 123 -6.25 -5.69 -17.06
N SER A 124 -7.05 -6.33 -16.20
CA SER A 124 -8.36 -6.90 -16.53
C SER A 124 -9.37 -5.84 -16.92
N LEU A 125 -9.44 -4.71 -16.20
CA LEU A 125 -10.26 -3.56 -16.64
C LEU A 125 -9.81 -2.99 -17.99
N ASN A 126 -8.50 -3.02 -18.27
CA ASN A 126 -7.94 -2.50 -19.53
C ASN A 126 -8.17 -3.41 -20.73
N GLN A 127 -8.56 -4.67 -20.54
CA GLN A 127 -8.81 -5.58 -21.66
C GLN A 127 -9.90 -5.04 -22.59
N LEU A 128 -10.91 -4.35 -22.05
CA LEU A 128 -12.01 -3.75 -22.81
C LEU A 128 -11.53 -2.75 -23.87
N ALA A 129 -10.46 -2.00 -23.59
CA ALA A 129 -9.92 -1.02 -24.55
C ALA A 129 -9.35 -1.71 -25.81
N GLY A 130 -9.01 -2.99 -25.73
CA GLY A 130 -8.58 -3.79 -26.89
C GLY A 130 -9.71 -4.48 -27.64
N MET A 131 -10.94 -4.45 -27.12
CA MET A 131 -12.10 -5.12 -27.71
C MET A 131 -12.75 -4.24 -28.76
N ILE A 132 -12.43 -4.48 -30.03
CA ILE A 132 -12.91 -3.69 -31.15
C ILE A 132 -13.84 -4.53 -32.02
N ARG A 133 -15.07 -4.04 -32.22
CA ARG A 133 -16.09 -4.65 -33.09
C ARG A 133 -16.41 -6.10 -32.70
N VAL A 134 -16.51 -6.36 -31.40
CA VAL A 134 -16.84 -7.68 -30.82
C VAL A 134 -18.33 -7.77 -30.48
N ASP A 135 -18.78 -8.97 -30.12
CA ASP A 135 -20.15 -9.15 -29.62
C ASP A 135 -20.34 -8.44 -28.26
N PRO A 136 -21.41 -7.65 -28.06
CA PRO A 136 -21.63 -6.94 -26.79
C PRO A 136 -21.71 -7.85 -25.56
N SER A 137 -22.19 -9.09 -25.69
CA SER A 137 -22.24 -10.04 -24.56
C SER A 137 -20.85 -10.53 -24.15
N GLU A 138 -19.91 -10.61 -25.09
CA GLU A 138 -18.52 -10.94 -24.80
C GLU A 138 -17.84 -9.79 -24.03
N ALA A 139 -18.05 -8.55 -24.46
CA ALA A 139 -17.53 -7.38 -23.76
C ALA A 139 -18.13 -7.23 -22.35
N ASP A 140 -19.43 -7.47 -22.18
CA ASP A 140 -20.09 -7.45 -20.86
C ASP A 140 -19.49 -8.52 -19.92
N ALA A 141 -19.24 -9.74 -20.43
CA ALA A 141 -18.61 -10.79 -19.64
C ALA A 141 -17.18 -10.40 -19.20
N VAL A 142 -16.38 -9.81 -20.08
CA VAL A 142 -15.03 -9.31 -19.76
C VAL A 142 -15.09 -8.17 -18.74
N PHE A 143 -16.02 -7.22 -18.91
CA PHE A 143 -16.22 -6.12 -17.96
C PHE A 143 -16.57 -6.65 -16.57
N MET A 144 -17.54 -7.57 -16.47
CA MET A 144 -17.96 -8.13 -15.19
C MET A 144 -16.84 -8.91 -14.50
N ALA A 145 -16.05 -9.68 -15.26
CA ALA A 145 -14.88 -10.38 -14.72
C ALA A 145 -13.82 -9.40 -14.18
N GLY A 146 -13.48 -8.35 -14.94
CA GLY A 146 -12.54 -7.32 -14.50
C GLY A 146 -13.05 -6.54 -13.28
N TYR A 147 -14.34 -6.24 -13.23
CA TYR A 147 -14.96 -5.55 -12.09
C TYR A 147 -14.92 -6.41 -10.81
N GLN A 148 -15.15 -7.72 -10.94
CA GLN A 148 -15.01 -8.65 -9.81
C GLN A 148 -13.58 -8.69 -9.28
N GLU A 149 -12.58 -8.76 -10.15
CA GLU A 149 -11.17 -8.79 -9.74
C GLU A 149 -10.74 -7.52 -8.99
N VAL A 150 -11.26 -6.36 -9.41
CA VAL A 150 -11.05 -5.11 -8.69
C VAL A 150 -11.66 -5.17 -7.30
N TRP A 151 -12.89 -5.67 -7.17
CA TRP A 151 -13.55 -5.79 -5.87
C TRP A 151 -12.75 -6.71 -4.93
N GLU A 152 -12.35 -7.90 -5.41
CA GLU A 152 -11.52 -8.83 -4.63
C GLU A 152 -10.19 -8.19 -4.19
N THR A 153 -9.57 -7.39 -5.07
CA THR A 153 -8.35 -6.66 -4.76
C THR A 153 -8.58 -5.57 -3.71
N GLN A 154 -9.67 -4.81 -3.81
CA GLN A 154 -10.02 -3.78 -2.82
C GLN A 154 -10.29 -4.38 -1.44
N ASP A 155 -10.94 -5.55 -1.38
CA ASP A 155 -11.16 -6.29 -0.13
C ASP A 155 -9.83 -6.74 0.50
N ARG A 156 -8.86 -7.17 -0.31
CA ARG A 156 -7.50 -7.52 0.16
C ARG A 156 -6.71 -6.30 0.62
N ILE A 157 -6.81 -5.17 -0.06
CA ILE A 157 -6.25 -3.90 0.41
C ILE A 157 -6.86 -3.52 1.77
N ALA A 158 -8.18 -3.63 1.92
CA ALA A 158 -8.87 -3.33 3.18
C ALA A 158 -8.49 -4.31 4.30
N ALA A 159 -8.25 -5.58 3.99
CA ALA A 159 -7.71 -6.55 4.95
C ALA A 159 -6.31 -6.13 5.40
N ARG A 160 -5.42 -5.79 4.47
CA ARG A 160 -4.06 -5.34 4.77
C ARG A 160 -4.02 -4.07 5.63
N ILE A 161 -4.87 -3.09 5.33
CA ILE A 161 -5.02 -1.88 6.15
C ILE A 161 -5.41 -2.24 7.59
N ARG A 162 -6.38 -3.15 7.78
CA ARG A 162 -6.79 -3.60 9.12
C ARG A 162 -5.67 -4.33 9.86
N GLU A 163 -4.89 -5.15 9.17
CA GLU A 163 -3.74 -5.83 9.76
C GLU A 163 -2.72 -4.84 10.33
N ILE A 164 -2.38 -3.79 9.57
CA ILE A 164 -1.44 -2.75 10.01
C ILE A 164 -1.99 -2.02 11.24
N TYR A 165 -3.29 -1.68 11.26
CA TYR A 165 -3.89 -1.06 12.44
C TYR A 165 -3.85 -1.97 13.68
N LEU A 166 -4.07 -3.27 13.51
CA LEU A 166 -4.05 -4.23 14.61
C LEU A 166 -2.63 -4.51 15.12
N SER A 167 -1.61 -4.54 14.25
CA SER A 167 -0.20 -4.66 14.66
C SER A 167 0.22 -3.47 15.49
N SER A 168 -0.02 -2.24 15.01
CA SER A 168 0.34 -1.03 15.75
C SER A 168 -0.37 -0.93 17.11
N ALA A 169 -1.62 -1.40 17.23
CA ALA A 169 -2.35 -1.43 18.51
C ALA A 169 -1.76 -2.42 19.52
N SER A 170 -1.26 -3.57 19.04
CA SER A 170 -0.65 -4.59 19.91
C SER A 170 0.68 -4.13 20.51
N ASP A 171 1.47 -3.35 19.76
CA ASP A 171 2.75 -2.80 20.22
C ASP A 171 2.61 -1.73 21.32
N LEU A 172 1.45 -1.07 21.38
CA LEU A 172 1.14 -0.04 22.39
C LEU A 172 0.64 -0.62 23.73
N THR A 173 0.43 -1.93 23.84
CA THR A 173 0.02 -2.55 25.10
C THR A 173 1.27 -2.94 25.90
N PRO A 174 1.72 -2.14 26.89
CA PRO A 174 2.85 -2.54 27.72
C PRO A 174 2.50 -3.85 28.39
N ALA A 175 3.35 -4.86 28.23
CA ALA A 175 3.27 -6.11 28.96
C ALA A 175 3.05 -5.78 30.44
N ARG A 176 1.85 -6.05 30.96
CA ARG A 176 1.57 -5.97 32.40
C ARG A 176 2.57 -6.93 33.04
N ARG A 177 3.64 -6.37 33.61
CA ARG A 177 4.62 -7.11 34.40
C ARG A 177 3.85 -7.73 35.57
N ALA A 178 3.65 -9.04 35.52
CA ALA A 178 3.34 -9.85 36.67
C ALA A 178 4.60 -10.07 37.51
#